data_AF-F8CNP5-F1
#
_entry.id   AF-F8CNP5-F1
#
_cell.length_a   1.000
_cell.length_b   1.000
_cell.length_c   1.000
_cell.angle_alpha   90.00
_cell.angle_beta   90.00
_cell.angle_gamma   90.00
#
_symmetry.space_group_name_H-M   'P 1'
#
loop_
_entity.id
_entity.type
_entity.pdbx_description
1 polymer ?
#
loop_
_entity_poly.entity_id
_entity_poly.type
_entity_poly.pdbx_seq_one_letter_code
_entity_poly.pdbx_strand_id
1 'polypeptide(L)'
;MLSPLTRVLLAVLAAVCVVAAAGFRHAQNVKGSRGGRISGPKLAWLFYAVFLWFLACPLVALDVAVPEEARGVLGAFAAFMWLRGVAELYLLYGVKRWRPPYGVAHDVACIALVLGGLFWGRARWLGELGPADLWALGFLGLVLVSLVVEVAYAALFFHAVEGRTTGEDGIWFADEAQARFRRINRLTLALNVPLYAGLVGLLGLGAW
;
A
#
# COMPACT_ATOMS: atom_id res chain seq x y z
N MET A 1 12.35 -11.68 -15.28
CA MET A 1 13.31 -10.61 -14.87
C MET A 1 13.76 -10.70 -13.41
N LEU A 2 12.87 -10.72 -12.41
CA LEU A 2 13.25 -10.84 -11.00
C LEU A 2 14.07 -12.12 -10.76
N SER A 3 14.99 -12.10 -9.79
CA SER A 3 15.73 -13.30 -9.41
C SER A 3 14.81 -14.40 -8.84
N PRO A 4 15.15 -15.70 -8.99
CA PRO A 4 14.34 -16.78 -8.44
C PRO A 4 14.09 -16.66 -6.94
N LEU A 5 15.10 -16.21 -6.18
CA LEU A 5 14.99 -15.98 -4.74
C LEU A 5 13.93 -14.93 -4.41
N THR A 6 13.98 -13.75 -5.05
CA THR A 6 13.00 -12.68 -4.84
C THR A 6 11.59 -13.16 -5.11
N ARG A 7 11.37 -13.95 -6.17
CA ARG A 7 10.04 -14.50 -6.50
C ARG A 7 9.51 -15.42 -5.40
N VAL A 8 10.35 -16.32 -4.90
CA VAL A 8 9.98 -17.23 -3.81
C VAL A 8 9.65 -16.43 -2.54
N LEU A 9 10.48 -15.44 -2.19
CA LEU A 9 10.24 -14.59 -1.03
C LEU A 9 8.93 -13.80 -1.16
N LEU A 10 8.65 -13.22 -2.33
CA LEU A 10 7.39 -12.53 -2.58
C LEU A 10 6.17 -13.45 -2.41
N ALA A 11 6.24 -14.68 -2.94
CA ALA A 11 5.16 -15.66 -2.79
C ALA A 11 4.95 -16.08 -1.33
N VAL A 12 6.04 -16.34 -0.60
CA VAL A 12 5.99 -16.70 0.83
C VAL A 12 5.43 -15.55 1.66
N LEU A 13 5.91 -14.33 1.44
CA LEU A 13 5.42 -13.16 2.16
C LEU A 13 3.95 -12.85 1.84
N ALA A 14 3.52 -13.04 0.59
CA ALA A 14 2.11 -12.93 0.24
C ALA A 14 1.27 -13.93 1.04
N ALA A 15 1.69 -15.20 1.12
CA ALA A 15 0.99 -16.22 1.90
C ALA A 15 0.95 -15.86 3.40
N VAL A 16 2.07 -15.39 3.96
CA VAL A 16 2.13 -14.91 5.35
C VAL A 16 1.15 -13.75 5.58
N CYS A 17 1.11 -12.77 4.67
CA CYS A 17 0.17 -11.66 4.75
C CYS A 17 -1.29 -12.13 4.68
N VAL A 18 -1.61 -13.20 3.93
CA VAL A 18 -2.99 -13.71 3.83
C VAL A 18 -3.41 -14.29 5.18
N VAL A 19 -2.53 -15.08 5.80
CA VAL A 19 -2.77 -15.63 7.15
C VAL A 19 -2.91 -14.51 8.18
N ALA A 20 -2.03 -13.50 8.13
CA ALA A 20 -2.08 -12.34 9.02
C ALA A 20 -3.38 -11.54 8.83
N ALA A 21 -3.83 -11.31 7.59
CA ALA A 21 -5.07 -10.62 7.29
C ALA A 21 -6.30 -11.39 7.80
N ALA A 22 -6.31 -12.72 7.69
CA ALA A 22 -7.38 -13.54 8.26
C ALA A 22 -7.43 -13.43 9.79
N GLY A 23 -6.27 -13.52 10.46
CA GLY A 23 -6.14 -13.32 11.90
C GLY A 23 -6.60 -11.92 12.34
N PHE A 24 -6.20 -10.90 11.59
CA PHE A 24 -6.59 -9.51 11.84
C PHE A 24 -8.10 -9.30 11.69
N ARG A 25 -8.72 -9.84 10.63
CA ARG A 25 -10.19 -9.79 10.45
C ARG A 25 -10.91 -10.42 11.62
N HIS A 26 -10.44 -11.57 12.09
CA HIS A 26 -11.02 -12.24 13.25
C HIS A 26 -10.90 -11.39 14.52
N ALA A 27 -9.73 -10.79 14.77
CA ALA A 27 -9.53 -9.89 15.89
C ALA A 27 -10.49 -8.67 15.84
N GLN A 28 -10.58 -7.98 14.70
CA GLN A 28 -11.47 -6.82 14.55
C GLN A 28 -12.96 -7.17 14.65
N ASN A 29 -13.40 -8.25 13.99
CA ASN A 29 -14.83 -8.51 13.78
C ASN A 29 -15.45 -9.49 14.78
N VAL A 30 -14.64 -10.27 15.51
CA VAL A 30 -15.11 -11.21 16.53
C VAL A 30 -14.68 -10.76 17.92
N LYS A 31 -13.41 -10.40 18.10
CA LYS A 31 -12.88 -10.01 19.42
C LYS A 31 -13.13 -8.54 19.78
N GLY A 32 -13.64 -7.73 18.84
CA GLY A 32 -13.93 -6.32 19.08
C GLY A 32 -12.69 -5.48 19.33
N SER A 33 -11.58 -5.80 18.66
CA SER A 33 -10.33 -5.04 18.78
C SER A 33 -10.50 -3.56 18.41
N ARG A 34 -9.56 -2.73 18.91
CA ARG A 34 -9.56 -1.28 18.74
C ARG A 34 -9.62 -0.85 17.27
N GLY A 35 -10.22 0.30 16.99
CA GLY A 35 -10.38 0.82 15.63
C GLY A 35 -11.71 0.43 14.96
N GLY A 36 -12.49 -0.46 15.56
CA GLY A 36 -13.81 -0.88 15.07
C GLY A 36 -13.77 -2.00 14.03
N ARG A 37 -14.95 -2.40 13.55
CA ARG A 37 -15.08 -3.49 12.58
C ARG A 37 -14.53 -3.10 11.21
N ILE A 38 -13.94 -4.07 10.50
CA ILE A 38 -13.38 -3.88 9.16
C ILE A 38 -14.20 -4.64 8.10
N SER A 39 -14.52 -3.95 7.00
CA SER A 39 -15.17 -4.55 5.83
C SER A 39 -14.20 -5.40 5.00
N GLY A 40 -14.75 -6.32 4.20
CA GLY A 40 -13.97 -7.13 3.26
C GLY A 40 -13.10 -6.29 2.30
N PRO A 41 -13.66 -5.28 1.61
CA PRO A 41 -12.88 -4.42 0.71
C PRO A 41 -11.74 -3.68 1.41
N LYS A 42 -11.94 -3.20 2.64
CA LYS A 42 -10.88 -2.52 3.40
C LYS A 42 -9.80 -3.47 3.88
N LEU A 43 -10.16 -4.69 4.26
CA LEU A 43 -9.17 -5.71 4.59
C LEU A 43 -8.32 -6.07 3.37
N ALA A 44 -8.95 -6.26 2.21
CA ALA A 44 -8.24 -6.52 0.96
C ALA A 44 -7.31 -5.35 0.58
N TRP A 45 -7.75 -4.12 0.81
CA TRP A 45 -6.89 -2.94 0.61
C TRP A 45 -5.71 -2.91 1.59
N LEU A 46 -5.96 -3.16 2.88
CA LEU A 46 -4.90 -3.20 3.89
C LEU A 46 -3.86 -4.27 3.58
N PHE A 47 -4.30 -5.47 3.18
CA PHE A 47 -3.40 -6.51 2.69
C PHE A 47 -2.56 -6.00 1.52
N TYR A 48 -3.20 -5.38 0.53
CA TYR A 48 -2.53 -4.91 -0.67
C TYR A 48 -1.45 -3.89 -0.34
N ALA A 49 -1.80 -2.88 0.46
CA ALA A 49 -0.89 -1.82 0.90
C ALA A 49 0.28 -2.39 1.71
N VAL A 50 0.01 -3.25 2.69
CA VAL A 50 1.08 -3.90 3.49
C VAL A 50 2.00 -4.72 2.61
N PHE A 51 1.44 -5.58 1.77
CA PHE A 51 2.24 -6.45 0.91
C PHE A 51 3.03 -5.64 -0.11
N LEU A 52 2.40 -4.75 -0.87
CA LEU A 52 3.09 -3.98 -1.90
C LEU A 52 4.12 -3.03 -1.31
N TRP A 53 3.73 -2.21 -0.34
CA TRP A 53 4.56 -1.09 0.12
C TRP A 53 5.66 -1.51 1.11
N PHE A 54 5.33 -2.37 2.07
CA PHE A 54 6.27 -2.74 3.14
C PHE A 54 7.11 -3.96 2.81
N LEU A 55 6.67 -4.81 1.87
CA LEU A 55 7.33 -6.09 1.58
C LEU A 55 7.82 -6.16 0.14
N ALA A 56 6.95 -5.94 -0.85
CA ALA A 56 7.31 -6.11 -2.25
C ALA A 56 8.28 -5.01 -2.72
N CYS A 57 7.98 -3.73 -2.45
CA CYS A 57 8.87 -2.61 -2.82
C CYS A 57 10.31 -2.78 -2.29
N PRO A 58 10.54 -3.03 -0.98
CA PRO A 58 11.91 -3.21 -0.50
C PRO A 58 12.58 -4.46 -1.06
N LEU A 59 11.86 -5.58 -1.25
CA LEU A 59 12.46 -6.77 -1.88
C LEU A 59 12.86 -6.52 -3.34
N VAL A 60 12.00 -5.86 -4.11
CA VAL A 60 12.30 -5.50 -5.51
C VAL A 60 13.46 -4.51 -5.57
N ALA A 61 13.55 -3.56 -4.64
CA ALA A 61 14.69 -2.63 -4.55
C ALA A 61 16.03 -3.33 -4.29
N LEU A 62 16.02 -4.46 -3.58
CA LEU A 62 17.21 -5.26 -3.29
C LEU A 62 17.60 -6.23 -4.41
N ASP A 63 16.72 -6.46 -5.39
CA ASP A 63 16.98 -7.38 -6.49
C ASP A 63 17.86 -6.73 -7.57
N VAL A 64 19.07 -7.25 -7.75
CA VAL A 64 20.04 -6.75 -8.73
C VAL A 64 19.59 -6.87 -10.19
N ALA A 65 18.58 -7.69 -10.46
CA ALA A 65 18.01 -7.82 -11.80
C ALA A 65 17.09 -6.64 -12.18
N VAL A 66 16.78 -5.75 -11.23
CA VAL A 66 15.96 -4.54 -11.44
C VAL A 66 16.86 -3.35 -11.79
N PRO A 67 16.49 -2.49 -12.75
CA PRO A 67 17.23 -1.27 -13.07
C PRO A 67 17.55 -0.44 -11.82
N GLU A 68 18.78 0.05 -11.73
CA GLU A 68 19.30 0.76 -10.55
C GLU A 68 18.44 1.99 -10.20
N GLU A 69 17.98 2.73 -11.21
CA GLU A 69 17.13 3.90 -11.04
C GLU A 69 15.81 3.53 -10.36
N ALA A 70 15.19 2.41 -10.76
CA ALA A 70 13.96 1.94 -10.13
C ALA A 70 14.22 1.42 -8.72
N ARG A 71 15.35 0.72 -8.49
CA ARG A 71 15.74 0.24 -7.16
C ARG A 71 15.91 1.38 -6.16
N GLY A 72 16.58 2.46 -6.58
CA GLY A 72 16.75 3.65 -5.74
C GLY A 72 15.42 4.27 -5.32
N VAL A 73 14.49 4.42 -6.27
CA VAL A 73 13.14 4.97 -5.99
C VAL A 73 12.32 4.07 -5.09
N LEU A 74 12.27 2.77 -5.39
CA LEU A 74 11.54 1.78 -4.59
C LEU A 74 12.11 1.63 -3.17
N GLY A 75 13.44 1.69 -3.03
CA GLY A 75 14.12 1.66 -1.74
C GLY A 75 13.80 2.89 -0.89
N ALA A 76 13.88 4.08 -1.48
CA ALA A 76 13.55 5.33 -0.80
C ALA A 76 12.06 5.38 -0.40
N PHE A 77 11.17 4.96 -1.31
CA PHE A 77 9.74 4.81 -1.03
C PHE A 77 9.50 3.83 0.13
N ALA A 78 10.07 2.63 0.07
CA ALA A 78 9.91 1.62 1.11
C ALA A 78 10.42 2.12 2.48
N ALA A 79 11.54 2.83 2.52
CA ALA A 79 12.05 3.44 3.75
C ALA A 79 11.05 4.46 4.33
N PHE A 80 10.46 5.32 3.48
CA PHE A 80 9.41 6.25 3.90
C PHE A 80 8.17 5.54 4.43
N MET A 81 7.77 4.43 3.81
CA MET A 81 6.62 3.63 4.23
C MET A 81 6.87 2.94 5.57
N TRP A 82 8.06 2.37 5.79
CA TRP A 82 8.44 1.80 7.08
C TRP A 82 8.48 2.85 8.20
N LEU A 83 9.05 4.02 7.94
CA LEU A 83 9.03 5.15 8.89
C LEU A 83 7.59 5.56 9.23
N ARG A 84 6.70 5.63 8.23
CA ARG A 84 5.27 5.86 8.45
C ARG A 84 4.66 4.77 9.31
N GLY A 85 4.89 3.50 9.00
CA GLY A 85 4.33 2.38 9.77
C GLY A 85 4.67 2.47 11.25
N VAL A 86 5.94 2.77 11.58
CA VAL A 86 6.36 2.98 12.97
C VAL A 86 5.67 4.18 13.60
N ALA A 87 5.62 5.32 12.90
CA ALA A 87 4.99 6.54 13.40
C ALA A 87 3.48 6.36 13.61
N GLU A 88 2.77 5.74 12.67
CA GLU A 88 1.34 5.50 12.75
C GLU A 88 0.99 4.50 13.85
N LEU A 89 1.76 3.43 14.04
CA LEU A 89 1.57 2.51 15.15
C LEU A 89 1.69 3.23 16.50
N TYR A 90 2.68 4.12 16.65
CA TYR A 90 2.82 4.94 17.83
C TYR A 90 1.65 5.92 18.02
N LEU A 91 1.17 6.54 16.94
CA LEU A 91 0.02 7.46 16.98
C LEU A 91 -1.30 6.76 17.30
N LEU A 92 -1.49 5.53 16.84
CA LEU A 92 -2.69 4.73 17.05
C LEU A 92 -2.74 4.13 18.45
N TYR A 93 -1.66 3.44 18.86
CA TYR A 93 -1.64 2.65 20.09
C TYR A 93 -0.95 3.34 21.27
N GLY A 94 0.05 4.18 21.01
CA GLY A 94 0.77 4.93 22.04
C GLY A 94 0.00 6.17 22.49
N VAL A 95 -0.02 7.21 21.65
CA VAL A 95 -0.59 8.52 22.02
C VAL A 95 -2.06 8.69 21.62
N LYS A 96 -2.63 7.79 20.83
CA LYS A 96 -4.07 7.74 20.46
C LYS A 96 -4.55 9.04 19.76
N ARG A 97 -3.65 9.65 18.99
CA ARG A 97 -3.85 10.95 18.30
C ARG A 97 -3.82 10.83 16.78
N TRP A 98 -3.83 9.61 16.26
CA TRP A 98 -3.82 9.41 14.81
C TRP A 98 -5.02 10.09 14.13
N ARG A 99 -4.74 10.74 12.99
CA ARG A 99 -5.73 11.40 12.14
C ARG A 99 -5.40 11.15 10.67
N PRO A 100 -6.41 10.93 9.80
CA PRO A 100 -6.20 10.68 8.38
C PRO A 100 -5.34 11.72 7.63
N PRO A 101 -5.39 13.03 7.94
CA PRO A 101 -4.53 14.01 7.26
C PRO A 101 -3.03 13.72 7.37
N TYR A 102 -2.57 13.04 8.42
CA TYR A 102 -1.16 12.63 8.53
C TYR A 102 -0.77 11.61 7.46
N GLY A 103 -1.64 10.62 7.23
CA GLY A 103 -1.49 9.64 6.16
C GLY A 103 -1.50 10.31 4.78
N VAL A 104 -2.50 11.17 4.53
CA VAL A 104 -2.62 11.91 3.24
C VAL A 104 -1.38 12.74 2.94
N ALA A 105 -0.86 13.49 3.92
CA ALA A 105 0.34 14.30 3.72
C ALA A 105 1.57 13.43 3.40
N HIS A 106 1.70 12.28 4.05
CA HIS A 106 2.77 11.32 3.76
C HIS A 106 2.63 10.70 2.36
N ASP A 107 1.42 10.30 1.96
CA ASP A 107 1.18 9.75 0.62
C ASP A 107 1.50 10.76 -0.49
N VAL A 108 1.15 12.03 -0.30
CA VAL A 108 1.51 13.10 -1.23
C VAL A 108 3.04 13.28 -1.31
N ALA A 109 3.75 13.19 -0.18
CA ALA A 109 5.20 13.21 -0.18
C ALA A 109 5.80 12.00 -0.91
N CYS A 110 5.21 10.81 -0.75
CA CYS A 110 5.61 9.61 -1.48
C CYS A 110 5.35 9.74 -2.99
N ILE A 111 4.22 10.34 -3.41
CA ILE A 111 3.96 10.63 -4.82
C ILE A 111 5.04 11.56 -5.37
N ALA A 112 5.36 12.64 -4.65
CA ALA A 112 6.42 13.56 -5.05
C ALA A 112 7.79 12.87 -5.13
N LEU A 113 8.09 11.96 -4.19
CA LEU A 113 9.31 11.16 -4.19
C LEU A 113 9.40 10.27 -5.43
N VAL A 114 8.34 9.53 -5.76
CA VAL A 114 8.35 8.62 -6.90
C VAL A 114 8.41 9.39 -8.22
N LEU A 115 7.64 10.47 -8.37
CA LEU A 115 7.70 11.34 -9.56
C LEU A 115 9.06 12.04 -9.69
N GLY A 116 9.61 12.54 -8.58
CA GLY A 116 10.94 13.13 -8.55
C GLY A 116 12.04 12.14 -8.93
N GLY A 117 11.92 10.89 -8.47
CA GLY A 117 12.80 9.79 -8.84
C GLY A 117 12.73 9.42 -10.32
N LEU A 118 11.52 9.32 -10.87
CA LEU A 118 11.31 9.14 -12.31
C LEU A 118 11.93 10.29 -13.12
N PHE A 119 11.75 11.54 -12.67
CA PHE A 119 12.34 12.70 -13.32
C PHE A 119 13.88 12.71 -13.21
N TRP A 120 14.45 12.28 -12.09
CA TRP A 120 15.89 12.17 -11.90
C TRP A 120 16.50 11.13 -12.84
N GLY A 121 15.88 9.95 -12.94
CA GLY A 121 16.27 8.87 -13.85
C GLY A 121 15.86 9.08 -15.32
N ARG A 122 15.35 10.25 -15.71
CA ARG A 122 14.77 10.49 -17.05
C ARG A 122 15.69 10.14 -18.21
N ALA A 123 17.02 10.27 -18.05
CA ALA A 123 17.98 9.90 -19.08
C ALA A 123 17.89 8.40 -19.41
N ARG A 124 17.66 7.56 -18.39
CA ARG A 124 17.42 6.12 -18.56
C ARG A 124 16.07 5.85 -19.22
N TRP A 125 15.02 6.51 -18.73
CA TRP A 125 13.63 6.24 -19.13
C TRP A 125 13.25 6.75 -20.51
N LEU A 126 13.98 7.75 -21.03
CA LEU A 126 13.78 8.30 -22.38
C LEU A 126 14.72 7.68 -23.43
N GLY A 127 15.62 6.79 -23.02
CA GLY A 127 16.50 6.04 -23.91
C GLY A 127 15.85 4.77 -24.47
N GLU A 128 16.68 3.85 -24.97
CA GLU A 128 16.21 2.53 -25.38
C GLU A 128 15.79 1.69 -24.15
N LEU A 129 14.51 1.32 -24.13
CA LEU A 129 13.90 0.55 -23.06
C LEU A 129 13.92 -0.94 -23.40
N GLY A 130 14.53 -1.73 -22.52
CA GLY A 130 14.41 -3.18 -22.55
C GLY A 130 13.14 -3.64 -21.82
N PRO A 131 12.83 -4.95 -21.88
CA PRO A 131 11.72 -5.54 -21.13
C PRO A 131 11.78 -5.23 -19.63
N ALA A 132 13.01 -5.12 -19.11
CA ALA A 132 13.24 -4.86 -17.71
C ALA A 132 12.82 -3.46 -17.25
N ASP A 133 13.08 -2.46 -18.10
CA ASP A 133 12.73 -1.08 -17.82
C ASP A 133 11.22 -0.88 -17.92
N LEU A 134 10.59 -1.49 -18.92
CA LEU A 134 9.13 -1.46 -19.08
C LEU A 134 8.42 -2.08 -17.86
N TRP A 135 8.93 -3.22 -17.38
CA TRP A 135 8.42 -3.85 -16.17
C TRP A 135 8.58 -2.93 -14.95
N ALA A 136 9.76 -2.33 -14.76
CA ALA A 136 10.05 -1.46 -13.64
C ALA A 136 9.19 -0.18 -13.65
N LEU A 137 8.99 0.43 -14.83
CA LEU A 137 8.09 1.55 -15.03
C LEU A 137 6.64 1.18 -14.74
N GLY A 138 6.19 -0.01 -15.17
CA GLY A 138 4.88 -0.54 -14.82
C GLY A 138 4.70 -0.71 -13.32
N PHE A 139 5.72 -1.25 -12.64
CA PHE A 139 5.69 -1.43 -11.18
C PHE A 139 5.68 -0.10 -10.42
N LEU A 140 6.50 0.87 -10.81
CA LEU A 140 6.48 2.24 -10.26
C LEU A 140 5.14 2.94 -10.54
N GLY A 141 4.57 2.74 -11.73
CA GLY A 141 3.23 3.22 -12.08
C GLY A 141 2.16 2.63 -11.17
N LEU A 142 2.23 1.33 -10.86
CA LEU A 142 1.33 0.68 -9.92
C LEU A 142 1.45 1.27 -8.51
N VAL A 143 2.68 1.54 -8.04
CA VAL A 143 2.92 2.24 -6.76
C VAL A 143 2.25 3.62 -6.77
N LEU A 144 2.47 4.43 -7.81
CA LEU A 144 1.83 5.75 -7.94
C LEU A 144 0.31 5.69 -7.91
N VAL A 145 -0.29 4.79 -8.69
CA VAL A 145 -1.75 4.62 -8.71
C VAL A 145 -2.25 4.19 -7.33
N SER A 146 -1.55 3.28 -6.65
CA SER A 146 -1.93 2.86 -5.29
C SER A 146 -1.90 4.02 -4.28
N LEU A 147 -0.93 4.93 -4.36
CA LEU A 147 -0.86 6.12 -3.50
C LEU A 147 -2.01 7.08 -3.76
N VAL A 148 -2.35 7.33 -5.03
CA VAL A 148 -3.50 8.20 -5.39
C VAL A 148 -4.80 7.60 -4.84
N VAL A 149 -4.94 6.28 -4.95
CA VAL A 149 -6.10 5.55 -4.40
C VAL A 149 -6.15 5.64 -2.87
N GLU A 150 -5.02 5.53 -2.17
CA GLU A 150 -4.96 5.72 -0.72
C GLU A 150 -5.38 7.13 -0.31
N VAL A 151 -4.84 8.16 -0.96
CA VAL A 151 -5.20 9.56 -0.70
C VAL A 151 -6.72 9.75 -0.81
N ALA A 152 -7.32 9.20 -1.88
CA ALA A 152 -8.76 9.27 -2.07
C ALA A 152 -9.53 8.54 -0.96
N TYR A 153 -9.09 7.34 -0.56
CA TYR A 153 -9.73 6.59 0.54
C TYR A 153 -9.60 7.31 1.88
N ALA A 154 -8.42 7.81 2.22
CA ALA A 154 -8.16 8.50 3.46
C ALA A 154 -8.96 9.80 3.57
N ALA A 155 -9.05 10.58 2.47
CA ALA A 155 -9.87 11.78 2.41
C ALA A 155 -11.37 11.47 2.58
N LEU A 156 -11.90 10.47 1.86
CA LEU A 156 -13.29 10.06 2.00
C LEU A 156 -13.59 9.52 3.40
N PHE A 157 -12.67 8.75 3.97
CA PHE A 157 -12.80 8.22 5.33
C PHE A 157 -12.79 9.35 6.36
N PHE A 158 -11.90 10.34 6.21
CA PHE A 158 -11.83 11.51 7.09
C PHE A 158 -13.15 12.26 7.18
N HIS A 159 -13.78 12.50 6.02
CA HIS A 159 -15.11 13.11 5.97
C HIS A 159 -16.19 12.25 6.62
N ALA A 160 -16.13 10.91 6.46
CA ALA A 160 -17.14 10.01 6.99
C ALA A 160 -17.06 9.79 8.52
N VAL A 161 -15.89 9.98 9.13
CA VAL A 161 -15.69 9.79 10.58
C VAL A 161 -15.84 11.08 11.39
N GLU A 162 -15.90 12.25 10.75
CA GLU A 162 -16.17 13.55 11.41
C GLU A 162 -15.24 13.82 12.60
N GLY A 163 -13.95 13.48 12.46
CA GLY A 163 -12.94 13.67 13.51
C GLY A 163 -12.91 12.59 14.60
N ARG A 164 -13.76 11.56 14.54
CA ARG A 164 -13.79 10.43 15.51
C ARG A 164 -12.68 9.39 15.29
N THR A 165 -11.44 9.82 15.02
CA THR A 165 -10.28 8.91 14.85
C THR A 165 -9.35 8.87 16.06
N THR A 166 -9.55 9.77 17.03
CA THR A 166 -8.69 9.96 18.20
C THR A 166 -9.37 9.50 19.49
N GLY A 167 -8.59 9.25 20.53
CA GLY A 167 -9.10 8.82 21.84
C GLY A 167 -9.33 7.31 21.93
N GLU A 168 -9.91 6.85 23.05
CA GLU A 168 -10.12 5.42 23.32
C GLU A 168 -11.03 4.74 22.31
N ASP A 169 -12.07 5.44 21.87
CA ASP A 169 -13.08 4.94 20.93
C ASP A 169 -12.80 5.35 19.48
N GLY A 170 -11.54 5.60 19.14
CA GLY A 170 -11.12 5.99 17.80
C GLY A 170 -11.58 4.99 16.74
N ILE A 171 -12.28 5.47 15.71
CA ILE A 171 -12.74 4.69 14.56
C ILE A 171 -11.68 4.76 13.47
N TRP A 172 -11.12 3.60 13.12
CA TRP A 172 -10.03 3.47 12.14
C TRP A 172 -10.43 2.63 10.94
N PHE A 173 -11.49 1.84 11.05
CA PHE A 173 -11.97 0.96 9.99
C PHE A 173 -13.40 1.29 9.56
N ALA A 174 -13.65 1.14 8.26
CA ALA A 174 -14.98 1.31 7.69
C ALA A 174 -15.77 0.01 7.81
N ASP A 175 -16.72 0.01 8.74
CA ASP A 175 -17.67 -1.08 8.98
C ASP A 175 -18.66 -1.22 7.82
N GLU A 176 -18.95 -2.45 7.42
CA GLU A 176 -19.89 -2.76 6.35
C GLU A 176 -21.36 -2.51 6.75
N ALA A 177 -21.67 -2.64 8.04
CA ALA A 177 -23.02 -2.45 8.56
C ALA A 177 -23.48 -0.98 8.56
N GLN A 178 -22.55 -0.02 8.50
CA GLN A 178 -22.86 1.39 8.64
C GLN A 178 -23.11 2.06 7.28
N ALA A 179 -24.28 2.69 7.12
CA ALA A 179 -24.71 3.29 5.86
C ALA A 179 -23.70 4.31 5.29
N ARG A 180 -23.02 5.07 6.15
CA ARG A 180 -22.00 6.07 5.80
C ARG A 180 -20.79 5.49 5.07
N PHE A 181 -20.47 4.21 5.27
CA PHE A 181 -19.32 3.56 4.68
C PHE A 181 -19.64 2.76 3.41
N ARG A 182 -20.93 2.58 3.06
CA ARG A 182 -21.33 1.78 1.88
C ARG A 182 -20.68 2.29 0.58
N ARG A 183 -20.68 3.60 0.35
CA ARG A 183 -20.08 4.19 -0.86
C ARG A 183 -18.57 3.97 -0.89
N ILE A 184 -17.89 4.18 0.25
CA ILE A 184 -16.45 3.99 0.39
C ILE A 184 -16.08 2.53 0.14
N ASN A 185 -16.81 1.58 0.71
CA ASN A 185 -16.54 0.14 0.54
C ASN A 185 -16.74 -0.32 -0.92
N ARG A 186 -17.77 0.16 -1.60
CA ARG A 186 -18.00 -0.14 -3.04
C ARG A 186 -16.88 0.42 -3.92
N LEU A 187 -16.50 1.68 -3.69
CA LEU A 187 -15.39 2.29 -4.41
C LEU A 187 -14.09 1.55 -4.15
N THR A 188 -13.84 1.18 -2.89
CA THR A 188 -12.66 0.39 -2.53
C THR A 188 -12.61 -0.95 -3.25
N LEU A 189 -13.73 -1.65 -3.31
CA LEU A 189 -13.79 -2.91 -4.07
C LEU A 189 -13.49 -2.69 -5.56
N ALA A 190 -14.14 -1.70 -6.19
CA ALA A 190 -14.01 -1.43 -7.61
C ALA A 190 -12.56 -1.08 -8.02
N LEU A 191 -11.83 -0.36 -7.18
CA LEU A 191 -10.45 0.03 -7.42
C LEU A 191 -9.44 -1.05 -6.98
N ASN A 192 -9.76 -1.87 -5.98
CA ASN A 192 -8.90 -3.00 -5.60
C ASN A 192 -8.77 -4.00 -6.75
N VAL A 193 -9.85 -4.33 -7.46
CA VAL A 193 -9.81 -5.31 -8.56
C VAL A 193 -8.72 -5.03 -9.60
N PRO A 194 -8.66 -3.84 -10.24
CA PRO A 194 -7.60 -3.53 -11.20
C PRO A 194 -6.21 -3.44 -10.54
N LEU A 195 -6.11 -2.99 -9.29
CA LEU A 195 -4.83 -2.92 -8.57
C LEU A 195 -4.24 -4.31 -8.31
N TYR A 196 -5.07 -5.27 -7.88
CA TYR A 196 -4.65 -6.66 -7.71
C TYR A 196 -4.32 -7.32 -9.06
N ALA A 197 -5.13 -7.08 -10.09
CA ALA A 197 -4.84 -7.59 -11.43
C ALA A 197 -3.51 -7.06 -11.96
N GLY A 198 -3.24 -5.76 -11.77
CA GLY A 198 -1.96 -5.14 -12.13
C GLY A 198 -0.78 -5.71 -11.33
N LEU A 199 -0.94 -5.89 -10.01
CA LEU A 199 0.10 -6.47 -9.16
C LEU A 199 0.42 -7.91 -9.54
N VAL A 200 -0.60 -8.77 -9.65
CA VAL A 200 -0.42 -10.17 -10.03
C VAL A 200 0.15 -10.28 -11.44
N GLY A 201 -0.35 -9.46 -12.37
CA GLY A 201 0.16 -9.39 -13.74
C GLY A 201 1.64 -9.03 -13.78
N LEU A 202 2.05 -7.97 -13.08
CA LEU A 202 3.46 -7.56 -13.02
C LEU A 202 4.33 -8.58 -12.32
N LEU A 203 3.91 -9.17 -11.19
CA LEU A 203 4.68 -10.22 -10.53
C LEU A 203 4.80 -11.47 -11.40
N GLY A 204 3.75 -11.81 -12.16
CA GLY A 204 3.76 -12.90 -13.13
C GLY A 204 4.68 -12.64 -14.31
N LEU A 205 4.64 -11.44 -14.90
CA LEU A 205 5.57 -11.04 -15.96
C LEU A 205 7.02 -10.95 -15.46
N GLY A 206 7.22 -10.54 -14.20
CA GLY A 206 8.53 -10.53 -13.55
C GLY A 206 9.12 -11.94 -13.41
N ALA A 207 8.29 -12.98 -13.50
CA ALA A 207 8.70 -14.38 -13.49
C ALA A 207 9.27 -14.90 -14.83
N TRP A 208 9.19 -14.12 -15.91
CA TRP A 208 9.76 -14.48 -17.20
C TRP A 208 10.87 -13.48 -17.55
#